data_AF-A0A836XEI7-F1
#
_entry.id   AF-A0A836XEI7-F1
#
_cell.length_a   1.000
_cell.length_b   1.000
_cell.length_c   1.000
_cell.angle_alpha   90.00
_cell.angle_beta   90.00
_cell.angle_gamma   90.00
#
_symmetry.space_group_name_H-M   'P 1'
#
loop_
_entity.id
_entity.type
_entity.pdbx_description
1 polymer ?
#
loop_
_entity_poly.entity_id
_entity_poly.type
_entity_poly.pdbx_seq_one_letter_code
_entity_poly.pdbx_strand_id
1 'polypeptide(L)'
;MACDSEQRVFLREDLAASTEATWRIVYHYPPYVSGDYEVPQMRALGPDLESGGVDLVFNSHTIVYERSHPIRDGRLDVADGIPYIIAGGAGAKPDWFHPKRAWHTAQAQALPHFVHVSIAGPTLELQAVDMDGRVRLAASEEVVTLKDRRRPRQLIASRCVSEILVDHLVWPIVD
;
A
#
# COMPACT_ATOMS: atom_id res chain seq x y z
N MET A 1 -1.92 -31.66 -11.15
CA MET A 1 -2.70 -30.81 -10.23
C MET A 1 -2.00 -30.88 -8.88
N ALA A 2 -1.32 -29.83 -8.45
CA ALA A 2 -0.80 -29.81 -7.09
C ALA A 2 -1.99 -29.76 -6.13
N CYS A 3 -2.00 -30.62 -5.11
CA CYS A 3 -2.98 -30.56 -4.04
C CYS A 3 -2.90 -29.17 -3.39
N ASP A 4 -4.04 -28.51 -3.24
CA ASP A 4 -4.06 -27.18 -2.65
C ASP A 4 -3.63 -27.25 -1.18
N SER A 5 -2.85 -26.28 -0.69
CA SER A 5 -2.44 -26.30 0.72
C SER A 5 -3.65 -26.00 1.61
N GLU A 6 -3.67 -26.57 2.82
CA GLU A 6 -4.73 -26.27 3.80
C GLU A 6 -4.86 -24.75 4.05
N GLN A 7 -3.73 -24.02 4.03
CA GLN A 7 -3.71 -22.57 4.15
C GLN A 7 -4.39 -21.85 2.98
N ARG A 8 -4.23 -22.35 1.75
CA ARG A 8 -4.84 -21.74 0.56
C ARG A 8 -6.32 -22.07 0.43
N VAL A 9 -6.72 -23.26 0.88
CA VAL A 9 -8.15 -23.61 1.07
C VAL A 9 -8.79 -22.67 2.09
N PHE A 10 -8.18 -22.54 3.28
CA PHE A 10 -8.63 -21.62 4.32
C PHE A 10 -8.80 -20.19 3.79
N LEU A 11 -7.82 -19.66 3.05
CA LEU A 11 -7.89 -18.32 2.47
C LEU A 11 -9.13 -18.14 1.58
N ARG A 12 -9.40 -19.09 0.68
CA ARG A 12 -10.55 -19.01 -0.23
C ARG A 12 -11.88 -19.07 0.52
N GLU A 13 -11.98 -19.96 1.50
CA GLU A 13 -13.19 -20.12 2.31
C GLU A 13 -13.46 -18.87 3.15
N ASP A 14 -12.43 -18.30 3.78
CA ASP A 14 -12.53 -17.09 4.59
C ASP A 14 -12.94 -15.87 3.74
N LEU A 15 -12.33 -15.71 2.56
CA LEU A 15 -12.71 -14.66 1.60
C LEU A 15 -14.15 -14.82 1.11
N ALA A 16 -14.59 -16.05 0.84
CA ALA A 16 -15.96 -16.35 0.41
C ALA A 16 -16.99 -16.11 1.53
N ALA A 17 -16.65 -16.42 2.78
CA ALA A 17 -17.51 -16.19 3.94
C ALA A 17 -17.61 -14.71 4.33
N SER A 18 -16.59 -13.91 4.04
CA SER A 18 -16.50 -12.50 4.41
C SER A 18 -17.28 -11.57 3.47
N THR A 19 -18.58 -11.82 3.22
CA THR A 19 -19.40 -11.06 2.24
C THR A 19 -19.72 -9.63 2.69
N GLU A 20 -19.91 -9.43 4.00
CA GLU A 20 -20.34 -8.14 4.58
C GLU A 20 -19.17 -7.17 4.86
N ALA A 21 -17.93 -7.63 4.70
CA ALA A 21 -16.75 -6.80 4.96
C ALA A 21 -16.64 -5.64 3.96
N THR A 22 -16.60 -4.41 4.50
CA THR A 22 -16.38 -3.20 3.67
C THR A 22 -14.96 -3.14 3.11
N TRP A 23 -13.98 -3.67 3.85
CA TRP A 23 -12.58 -3.74 3.47
C TRP A 23 -12.06 -5.17 3.64
N ARG A 24 -11.39 -5.70 2.63
CA ARG A 24 -10.72 -7.00 2.69
C ARG A 24 -9.21 -6.79 2.60
N ILE A 25 -8.52 -7.06 3.69
CA ILE A 25 -7.09 -6.81 3.85
C ILE A 25 -6.42 -8.14 4.18
N VAL A 26 -5.37 -8.50 3.44
CA VAL A 26 -4.63 -9.75 3.63
C VAL A 26 -3.18 -9.47 3.98
N TYR A 27 -2.56 -10.35 4.78
CA TYR A 27 -1.14 -10.32 5.08
C TYR A 27 -0.43 -11.60 4.63
N HIS A 28 0.71 -11.47 3.96
CA HIS A 28 1.62 -12.59 3.63
C HIS A 28 3.04 -12.09 3.33
N TYR A 29 3.96 -12.98 2.94
CA TYR A 29 5.32 -12.60 2.51
C TYR A 29 5.32 -11.80 1.20
N PRO A 30 6.26 -10.86 0.98
CA PRO A 30 6.20 -9.91 -0.14
C PRO A 30 6.45 -10.59 -1.50
N PRO A 31 5.47 -10.59 -2.42
CA PRO A 31 5.65 -11.09 -3.78
C PRO A 31 6.22 -10.05 -4.76
N TYR A 32 6.15 -8.77 -4.37
CA TYR A 32 6.58 -7.61 -5.13
C TYR A 32 7.34 -6.69 -4.20
N VAL A 33 8.65 -6.53 -4.42
CA VAL A 33 9.51 -5.69 -3.58
C VAL A 33 10.73 -5.20 -4.36
N SER A 34 11.10 -3.95 -4.15
CA SER A 34 12.32 -3.33 -4.69
C SER A 34 13.56 -3.56 -3.82
N GLY A 35 13.40 -4.20 -2.65
CA GLY A 35 14.48 -4.53 -1.72
C GLY A 35 15.06 -5.95 -1.88
N ASP A 36 15.60 -6.45 -0.77
CA ASP A 36 16.45 -7.64 -0.77
C ASP A 36 15.67 -8.96 -0.65
N TYR A 37 14.51 -8.98 0.02
CA TYR A 37 13.79 -10.22 0.29
C TYR A 37 12.43 -10.28 -0.42
N GLU A 38 12.40 -10.99 -1.55
CA GLU A 38 11.20 -11.27 -2.32
C GLU A 38 10.83 -12.76 -2.21
N VAL A 39 9.52 -13.07 -2.15
CA VAL A 39 8.98 -14.42 -2.25
C VAL A 39 8.05 -14.50 -3.47
N PRO A 40 8.58 -14.64 -4.71
CA PRO A 40 7.78 -14.63 -5.93
C PRO A 40 6.68 -15.70 -5.98
N GLN A 41 6.85 -16.80 -5.24
CA GLN A 41 5.87 -17.89 -5.13
C GLN A 41 4.55 -17.40 -4.55
N MET A 42 4.56 -16.34 -3.71
CA MET A 42 3.33 -15.74 -3.18
C MET A 42 2.47 -15.09 -4.26
N ARG A 43 3.02 -14.79 -5.46
CA ARG A 43 2.22 -14.32 -6.61
C ARG A 43 1.17 -15.34 -7.04
N ALA A 44 1.35 -16.62 -6.72
CA ALA A 44 0.36 -17.66 -6.99
C ALA A 44 -0.96 -17.47 -6.23
N LEU A 45 -0.97 -16.66 -5.16
CA LEU A 45 -2.19 -16.27 -4.44
C LEU A 45 -2.94 -15.14 -5.15
N GLY A 46 -2.30 -14.41 -6.08
CA GLY A 46 -2.88 -13.26 -6.80
C GLY A 46 -4.31 -13.52 -7.31
N PRO A 47 -4.56 -14.60 -8.09
CA PRO A 47 -5.90 -14.91 -8.57
C PRO A 47 -6.95 -15.12 -7.47
N ASP A 48 -6.57 -15.70 -6.33
CA ASP A 48 -7.48 -15.91 -5.20
C ASP A 48 -7.80 -14.59 -4.48
N LEU A 49 -6.80 -13.72 -4.31
CA LEU A 49 -6.96 -12.39 -3.72
C LEU A 49 -7.82 -11.49 -4.62
N GLU A 50 -7.55 -11.51 -5.92
CA GLU A 50 -8.26 -10.71 -6.93
C GLU A 50 -9.72 -11.17 -7.10
N SER A 51 -9.98 -12.48 -7.10
CA SER A 51 -11.34 -13.02 -7.18
C SER A 51 -12.10 -12.87 -5.85
N GLY A 52 -11.42 -12.96 -4.71
CA GLY A 52 -11.97 -12.68 -3.39
C GLY A 52 -12.21 -11.19 -3.12
N GLY A 53 -11.85 -10.32 -4.06
CA GLY A 53 -12.08 -8.88 -3.95
C GLY A 53 -11.30 -8.23 -2.80
N VAL A 54 -10.07 -8.68 -2.58
CA VAL A 54 -9.10 -8.06 -1.66
C VAL A 54 -8.79 -6.65 -2.13
N ASP A 55 -8.80 -5.70 -1.20
CA ASP A 55 -8.60 -4.28 -1.47
C ASP A 55 -7.14 -3.85 -1.23
N LEU A 56 -6.44 -4.53 -0.32
CA LEU A 56 -5.09 -4.18 0.11
C LEU A 56 -4.35 -5.42 0.60
N VAL A 57 -3.07 -5.54 0.24
CA VAL A 57 -2.18 -6.57 0.81
C VAL A 57 -1.08 -5.91 1.61
N PHE A 58 -0.94 -6.31 2.87
CA PHE A 58 0.23 -5.99 3.67
C PHE A 58 1.28 -7.09 3.58
N ASN A 59 2.53 -6.67 3.52
CA ASN A 59 3.70 -7.53 3.62
C ASN A 59 4.69 -6.95 4.63
N SER A 60 5.68 -7.75 4.99
CA SER A 60 6.83 -7.30 5.78
C SER A 60 8.06 -8.08 5.34
N HIS A 61 8.99 -8.36 6.26
CA HIS A 61 10.25 -9.07 6.06
C HIS A 61 11.32 -8.27 5.31
N THR A 62 10.97 -7.59 4.22
CA THR A 62 11.84 -6.52 3.71
C THR A 62 11.68 -5.29 4.61
N ILE A 63 12.79 -4.83 5.17
CA ILE A 63 12.90 -3.75 6.16
C ILE A 63 12.82 -2.34 5.53
N VAL A 64 11.74 -2.09 4.81
CA VAL A 64 11.48 -0.84 4.08
C VAL A 64 10.01 -0.49 4.19
N TYR A 65 9.66 0.79 4.00
CA TYR A 65 8.34 1.12 3.51
C TYR A 65 8.36 0.91 2.00
N GLU A 66 7.41 0.17 1.45
CA GLU A 66 7.20 0.18 0.01
C GLU A 66 5.72 0.08 -0.32
N ARG A 67 5.31 0.84 -1.32
CA ARG A 67 3.99 0.76 -1.95
C ARG A 67 4.18 0.41 -3.41
N SER A 68 3.50 -0.65 -3.85
CA SER A 68 3.39 -0.94 -5.27
C SER A 68 2.33 -0.05 -5.92
N HIS A 69 2.43 0.14 -7.23
CA HIS A 69 1.26 0.42 -8.05
C HIS A 69 0.23 -0.72 -7.88
N PRO A 70 -1.06 -0.48 -8.13
CA PRO A 70 -2.06 -1.54 -8.15
C PRO A 70 -1.72 -2.61 -9.21
N ILE A 71 -1.78 -3.88 -8.83
CA ILE A 71 -1.42 -5.03 -9.68
C ILE A 71 -2.60 -5.97 -9.85
N ARG A 72 -2.86 -6.38 -11.09
CA ARG A 72 -3.83 -7.43 -11.45
C ARG A 72 -3.22 -8.34 -12.50
N ASP A 73 -3.42 -9.66 -12.39
CA ASP A 73 -2.89 -10.64 -13.35
C ASP A 73 -1.36 -10.50 -13.57
N GLY A 74 -0.64 -10.07 -12.53
CA GLY A 74 0.81 -9.83 -12.59
C GLY A 74 1.23 -8.62 -13.43
N ARG A 75 0.31 -7.67 -13.68
CA ARG A 75 0.55 -6.45 -14.47
C ARG A 75 0.03 -5.23 -13.73
N LEU A 76 0.52 -4.04 -14.11
CA LEU A 76 -0.03 -2.77 -13.62
C LEU A 76 -1.48 -2.62 -14.07
N ASP A 77 -2.39 -2.43 -13.13
CA ASP A 77 -3.80 -2.16 -13.39
C ASP A 77 -4.31 -1.16 -12.35
N VAL A 78 -4.20 0.13 -12.68
CA VAL A 78 -4.65 1.23 -11.80
C VAL A 78 -6.16 1.18 -11.58
N ALA A 79 -6.92 0.59 -12.50
CA ALA A 79 -8.37 0.51 -12.38
C ALA A 79 -8.74 -0.57 -11.37
N ASP A 80 -8.29 -1.82 -11.53
CA ASP A 80 -8.81 -2.99 -10.80
C ASP A 80 -7.76 -3.81 -10.04
N GLY A 81 -6.52 -3.34 -9.96
CA GLY A 81 -5.42 -4.00 -9.26
C GLY A 81 -5.41 -3.80 -7.75
N ILE A 82 -4.65 -4.66 -7.08
CA ILE A 82 -4.42 -4.65 -5.64
C ILE A 82 -3.08 -3.96 -5.36
N PRO A 83 -3.04 -2.91 -4.51
CA PRO A 83 -1.79 -2.38 -4.00
C PRO A 83 -1.20 -3.29 -2.92
N TYR A 84 0.11 -3.46 -2.98
CA TYR A 84 0.91 -4.18 -1.98
C TYR A 84 1.71 -3.19 -1.16
N ILE A 85 1.60 -3.28 0.16
CA ILE A 85 2.26 -2.40 1.12
C ILE A 85 3.23 -3.20 1.97
N ILE A 86 4.52 -2.91 1.84
CA ILE A 86 5.55 -3.42 2.73
C ILE A 86 5.63 -2.48 3.93
N ALA A 87 5.20 -2.97 5.08
CA ALA A 87 5.26 -2.26 6.36
C ALA A 87 6.44 -2.81 7.20
N GLY A 88 7.66 -2.72 6.66
CA GLY A 88 8.87 -3.28 7.26
C GLY A 88 9.69 -2.31 8.10
N GLY A 89 9.15 -1.14 8.42
CA GLY A 89 9.88 -0.03 9.02
C GLY A 89 10.39 -0.18 10.45
N ALA A 90 9.95 -1.19 11.18
CA ALA A 90 10.22 -1.34 12.61
C ALA A 90 11.71 -1.64 12.87
N GLY A 91 12.53 -0.59 12.97
CA GLY A 91 13.99 -0.67 13.11
C GLY A 91 14.78 -0.60 11.81
N ALA A 92 14.14 -0.23 10.70
CA ALA A 92 14.82 -0.05 9.42
C ALA A 92 15.96 0.97 9.53
N LYS A 93 17.11 0.69 8.91
CA LYS A 93 18.21 1.65 8.79
C LYS A 93 18.36 2.04 7.32
N PRO A 94 18.61 3.32 7.00
CA PRO A 94 18.79 3.76 5.60
C PRO A 94 19.77 2.90 4.81
N ASP A 95 20.91 2.57 5.44
CA ASP A 95 22.00 1.81 4.82
C ASP A 95 21.67 0.32 4.58
N TRP A 96 20.51 -0.16 5.03
CA TRP A 96 20.07 -1.54 4.81
C TRP A 96 19.21 -1.71 3.57
N PHE A 97 18.89 -0.62 2.87
CA PHE A 97 18.06 -0.67 1.68
C PHE A 97 18.88 -0.56 0.42
N HIS A 98 18.83 -1.62 -0.37
CA HIS A 98 19.47 -1.71 -1.67
C HIS A 98 18.38 -1.73 -2.76
N PRO A 99 17.85 -0.55 -3.15
CA PRO A 99 16.76 -0.50 -4.10
C PRO A 99 17.18 -1.05 -5.46
N LYS A 100 16.33 -1.93 -5.99
CA LYS A 100 16.35 -2.38 -7.38
C LYS A 100 15.29 -1.60 -8.14
N ARG A 101 15.56 -1.27 -9.39
CA ARG A 101 14.52 -0.73 -10.28
C ARG A 101 13.49 -1.81 -10.56
N ALA A 102 12.32 -1.70 -9.93
CA ALA A 102 11.22 -2.62 -10.10
C ALA A 102 10.02 -1.92 -10.74
N TRP A 103 9.40 -2.57 -11.74
CA TRP A 103 8.29 -2.00 -12.51
C TRP A 103 7.03 -1.75 -11.68
N HIS A 104 6.89 -2.47 -10.56
CA HIS A 104 5.72 -2.40 -9.70
C HIS A 104 5.84 -1.33 -8.63
N THR A 105 7.02 -0.80 -8.33
CA THR A 105 7.25 0.07 -7.17
C THR A 105 6.80 1.49 -7.48
N ALA A 106 5.76 1.95 -6.78
CA ALA A 106 5.32 3.35 -6.86
C ALA A 106 6.14 4.24 -5.92
N GLN A 107 6.44 3.74 -4.72
CA GLN A 107 7.19 4.49 -3.71
C GLN A 107 7.89 3.54 -2.74
N ALA A 108 9.13 3.85 -2.37
CA ALA A 108 9.87 3.10 -1.37
C ALA A 108 10.75 4.02 -0.51
N GLN A 109 10.85 3.76 0.80
CA GLN A 109 11.66 4.54 1.72
C GLN A 109 12.20 3.69 2.87
N ALA A 110 13.50 3.80 3.13
CA ALA A 110 14.20 3.07 4.18
C ALA A 110 14.49 3.97 5.38
N LEU A 111 13.49 4.14 6.23
CA LEU A 111 13.61 4.85 7.51
C LEU A 111 12.83 4.11 8.58
N PRO A 112 13.20 4.23 9.86
CA PRO A 112 12.37 3.76 10.96
C PRO A 112 10.96 4.38 10.86
N HIS A 113 9.93 3.55 10.74
CA HIS A 113 8.53 4.00 10.68
C HIS A 113 7.59 2.88 11.12
N PHE A 114 6.33 3.25 11.36
CA PHE A 114 5.19 2.34 11.38
C PHE A 114 4.15 2.79 10.35
N VAL A 115 3.25 1.88 9.97
CA VAL A 115 2.12 2.22 9.09
C VAL A 115 0.87 2.39 9.93
N HIS A 116 0.25 3.56 9.83
CA HIS A 116 -1.03 3.90 10.42
C HIS A 116 -2.13 3.77 9.37
N VAL A 117 -3.21 3.05 9.71
CA VAL A 117 -4.38 2.88 8.86
C VAL A 117 -5.59 3.48 9.56
N SER A 118 -6.24 4.43 8.91
CA SER A 118 -7.49 5.04 9.37
C SER A 118 -8.63 4.65 8.43
N ILE A 119 -9.72 4.12 8.98
CA ILE A 119 -10.90 3.73 8.20
C ILE A 119 -12.11 4.51 8.69
N ALA A 120 -12.74 5.25 7.77
CA ALA A 120 -13.96 6.01 7.98
C ALA A 120 -14.98 5.63 6.89
N GLY A 121 -15.76 4.57 7.14
CA GLY A 121 -16.73 4.04 6.18
C GLY A 121 -16.06 3.60 4.87
N PRO A 122 -16.38 4.23 3.72
CA PRO A 122 -15.78 3.92 2.42
C PRO A 122 -14.36 4.50 2.26
N THR A 123 -13.84 5.26 3.22
CA THR A 123 -12.50 5.84 3.11
C THR A 123 -11.54 5.04 3.96
N LEU A 124 -10.44 4.59 3.35
CA LEU A 124 -9.27 4.05 4.03
C LEU A 124 -8.12 4.99 3.70
N GLU A 125 -7.37 5.40 4.72
CA GLU A 125 -6.16 6.18 4.58
C GLU A 125 -4.99 5.41 5.19
N LEU A 126 -3.86 5.44 4.49
CA LEU A 126 -2.63 4.76 4.90
C LEU A 126 -1.50 5.78 4.95
N GLN A 127 -0.80 5.79 6.08
CA GLN A 127 0.27 6.73 6.35
C GLN A 127 1.48 5.99 6.92
N ALA A 128 2.69 6.24 6.39
CA ALA A 128 3.90 5.83 7.08
C ALA A 128 4.38 6.97 7.97
N VAL A 129 4.44 6.71 9.27
CA VAL A 129 4.77 7.66 10.32
C VAL A 129 6.14 7.29 10.90
N ASP A 130 7.07 8.24 10.87
CA ASP A 130 8.40 8.03 11.43
C ASP A 130 8.41 8.16 12.96
N MET A 131 9.61 7.98 13.54
CA MET A 131 9.80 8.06 14.99
C MET A 131 9.64 9.47 15.57
N ASP A 132 9.68 10.52 14.73
CA ASP A 132 9.41 11.91 15.12
C ASP A 132 7.91 12.25 15.05
N GLY A 133 7.05 11.26 14.71
CA GLY A 133 5.63 11.46 14.48
C GLY A 133 5.32 12.16 13.15
N ARG A 134 6.32 12.34 12.28
CA ARG A 134 6.14 12.97 10.98
C ARG A 134 5.65 11.93 10.00
N VAL A 135 4.64 12.32 9.23
CA VAL A 135 4.19 11.50 8.12
C VAL A 135 5.17 11.70 6.97
N ARG A 136 6.19 10.83 6.89
CA ARG A 136 7.20 10.86 5.81
C ARG A 136 6.58 10.45 4.49
N LEU A 137 5.53 9.65 4.59
CA LEU A 137 4.69 9.19 3.52
C LEU A 137 3.25 9.44 3.99
N ALA A 138 2.97 10.70 4.36
CA ALA A 138 1.67 11.23 4.04
C ALA A 138 1.85 11.50 2.57
N ALA A 139 1.13 10.76 1.77
CA ALA A 139 0.78 11.36 0.52
C ALA A 139 -0.06 12.60 0.89
N SER A 140 0.60 13.75 1.03
CA SER A 140 -0.07 15.05 1.02
C SER A 140 -0.81 15.26 -0.31
N GLU A 141 -0.68 14.30 -1.24
CA GLU A 141 -1.39 14.23 -2.51
C GLU A 141 -2.10 12.87 -2.78
N GLU A 142 -2.08 11.88 -1.89
CA GLU A 142 -2.67 10.55 -2.19
C GLU A 142 -3.13 9.83 -0.92
N VAL A 143 -4.17 10.37 -0.27
CA VAL A 143 -5.12 9.51 0.45
C VAL A 143 -5.43 8.36 -0.51
N VAL A 144 -4.94 7.16 -0.21
CA VAL A 144 -5.24 5.98 -1.02
C VAL A 144 -6.71 5.65 -0.77
N THR A 145 -7.60 6.44 -1.36
CA THR A 145 -9.05 6.29 -1.26
C THR A 145 -9.41 5.09 -2.12
N LEU A 146 -9.27 3.91 -1.54
CA LEU A 146 -9.38 2.66 -2.29
C LEU A 146 -10.82 2.38 -2.77
N LYS A 147 -11.88 3.03 -2.23
CA LYS A 147 -13.27 2.70 -2.63
C LYS A 147 -14.40 3.60 -2.09
N ASP A 148 -15.05 4.42 -2.91
CA ASP A 148 -16.49 4.69 -2.71
C ASP A 148 -17.29 3.60 -3.44
N ARG A 149 -17.74 2.56 -2.71
CA ARG A 149 -18.54 1.45 -3.28
C ARG A 149 -19.91 1.91 -3.85
N ARG A 150 -20.33 3.17 -3.68
CA ARG A 150 -21.59 3.73 -4.21
C ARG A 150 -21.42 4.48 -5.53
N ARG A 151 -20.20 4.65 -6.06
CA ARG A 151 -19.94 5.28 -7.35
C ARG A 151 -19.03 4.40 -8.22
N PRO A 152 -19.21 4.38 -9.55
CA PRO A 152 -18.20 3.81 -10.44
C PRO A 152 -16.87 4.54 -10.23
N ARG A 153 -15.77 3.77 -10.21
CA ARG A 153 -14.39 4.19 -9.92
C ARG A 153 -14.06 5.54 -10.60
N GLN A 154 -14.11 6.64 -9.86
CA GLN A 154 -13.53 7.92 -10.27
C GLN A 154 -12.36 8.20 -9.34
N LEU A 155 -11.14 8.19 -9.90
CA LEU A 155 -10.03 8.92 -9.30
C LEU A 155 -10.44 10.39 -9.22
N ILE A 156 -10.54 10.94 -8.01
CA ILE A 156 -10.44 12.38 -7.85
C ILE A 156 -8.95 12.71 -8.00
N ALA A 157 -8.53 12.95 -9.24
CA ALA A 157 -7.33 13.74 -9.49
C ALA A 157 -7.66 15.17 -9.03
N SER A 158 -7.30 15.51 -7.79
CA SER A 158 -7.30 16.91 -7.39
C SER A 158 -6.17 17.59 -8.15
N ARG A 159 -6.56 18.54 -9.00
CA ARG A 159 -5.76 19.34 -9.92
C ARG A 159 -4.35 19.66 -9.42
N CYS A 160 -3.40 19.40 -10.32
CA CYS A 160 -2.16 20.14 -10.44
C CYS A 160 -2.46 21.66 -10.47
N VAL A 161 -1.95 22.39 -9.49
CA VAL A 161 -1.59 23.80 -9.65
C VAL A 161 -0.12 23.88 -9.22
N SER A 162 0.74 23.87 -10.22
CA SER A 162 2.10 24.36 -10.08
C SER A 162 2.05 25.85 -9.76
N GLU A 163 2.33 26.22 -8.52
CA GLU A 163 2.86 27.55 -8.23
C GLU A 163 4.04 27.40 -7.28
N ILE A 164 5.22 27.46 -7.90
CA ILE A 164 6.43 27.94 -7.26
C ILE A 164 6.12 29.38 -6.83
N LEU A 165 6.06 29.64 -5.52
CA LEU A 165 6.27 30.98 -5.00
C LEU A 165 7.46 30.94 -4.04
N VAL A 166 8.61 31.30 -4.59
CA VAL A 166 9.70 31.88 -3.82
C VAL A 166 9.30 33.34 -3.64
N ASP A 167 9.03 33.78 -2.41
CA ASP A 167 9.50 35.08 -1.92
C ASP A 167 9.12 35.33 -0.44
N HIS A 168 10.18 35.56 0.34
CA HIS A 168 10.41 36.54 1.39
C HIS A 168 9.26 37.09 2.29
N LEU A 169 9.60 37.06 3.59
CA LEU A 169 9.49 38.15 4.59
C LEU A 169 8.26 38.21 5.54
N VAL A 170 8.61 38.21 6.83
CA VAL A 170 8.04 38.99 7.97
C VAL A 170 6.84 38.45 8.76
N TRP A 171 7.14 38.16 10.03
CA TRP A 171 6.26 38.10 11.20
C TRP A 171 5.64 39.48 11.50
N PRO A 172 4.39 39.60 11.99
CA PRO A 172 4.29 39.90 13.42
C PRO A 172 3.13 39.23 14.16
N ILE A 173 3.41 39.03 15.45
CA ILE A 173 2.45 38.87 16.55
C ILE A 173 1.74 40.21 16.80
N VAL A 174 0.42 40.16 16.97
CA VAL A 174 -0.45 41.01 17.83
C VAL A 174 -1.80 40.26 17.93
N ASP A 175 -2.49 40.14 19.06
CA ASP A 175 -2.41 40.80 20.37
C ASP A 175 -2.27 39.79 21.53
#